data_AF-A0A3D5SK82-F1
#
_entry.id   AF-A0A3D5SK82-F1
#
_cell.length_a   1.000
_cell.length_b   1.000
_cell.length_c   1.000
_cell.angle_alpha   90.00
_cell.angle_beta   90.00
_cell.angle_gamma   90.00
#
_symmetry.space_group_name_H-M   'P 1'
#
loop_
_entity.id
_entity.type
_entity.pdbx_description
1 polymer ?
#
loop_
_entity_poly.entity_id
_entity_poly.type
_entity_poly.pdbx_seq_one_letter_code
_entity_poly.pdbx_strand_id
1 'polypeptide(L)' 'ASDSDGSVARVEFFSGNAKLGEATANPYRFTWNNVAEGHYSLRTRATDDRGAIADAEPIAITVIA' A
#
# COMPACT_ATOMS: atom_id res chain seq x y z
N ALA A 1 1.71 14.46 -17.86
CA ALA A 1 1.28 14.43 -16.44
C ALA A 1 2.54 14.19 -15.63
N SER A 2 3.22 15.27 -15.28
CA SER A 2 4.47 15.24 -14.51
C SER A 2 4.14 15.92 -13.20
N ASP A 3 4.18 15.17 -12.11
CA ASP A 3 4.17 15.77 -10.78
C ASP A 3 5.49 16.54 -10.62
N SER A 4 5.38 17.80 -10.24
CA SER A 4 6.46 18.77 -10.27
C SER A 4 7.01 19.12 -8.88
N ASP A 5 6.68 18.38 -7.80
CA ASP A 5 7.09 18.82 -6.47
C ASP A 5 7.57 17.76 -5.45
N GLY A 6 7.80 16.51 -5.85
CA GLY A 6 8.38 15.52 -4.93
C GLY A 6 8.61 14.13 -5.51
N SER A 7 9.29 13.27 -4.75
CA SER A 7 9.46 11.85 -5.05
C SER A 7 8.78 11.00 -3.97
N VAL A 8 8.17 9.88 -4.35
CA VAL A 8 7.55 8.97 -3.36
C VAL A 8 8.65 8.30 -2.55
N ALA A 9 8.78 8.68 -1.28
CA ALA A 9 9.76 8.15 -0.34
C ALA A 9 9.39 6.74 0.14
N ARG A 10 8.09 6.47 0.35
CA ARG A 10 7.60 5.12 0.67
C ARG A 10 6.15 4.88 0.25
N VAL A 11 5.83 3.61 0.07
CA VAL A 11 4.46 3.10 -0.04
C VAL A 11 4.27 2.04 1.05
N GLU A 12 3.28 2.25 1.91
CA GLU A 12 2.88 1.33 2.96
C GLU A 12 1.64 0.54 2.50
N PHE A 13 1.60 -0.77 2.77
CA PHE A 13 0.52 -1.68 2.38
C PHE A 13 -0.26 -2.12 3.61
N PHE A 14 -1.59 -2.13 3.55
CA PHE A 14 -2.48 -2.41 4.68
C PHE A 14 -3.56 -3.43 4.32
N SER A 15 -3.99 -4.19 5.32
CA SER A 15 -5.28 -4.92 5.35
C SER A 15 -6.13 -4.34 6.48
N GLY A 16 -7.21 -3.64 6.13
CA GLY A 16 -7.97 -2.81 7.05
C GLY A 16 -7.06 -1.74 7.67
N ASN A 17 -6.89 -1.79 8.99
CA ASN A 17 -6.01 -0.87 9.72
C ASN A 17 -4.63 -1.49 10.02
N ALA A 18 -4.41 -2.76 9.70
CA ALA A 18 -3.15 -3.46 9.98
C ALA A 18 -2.15 -3.23 8.84
N LYS A 19 -0.97 -2.70 9.16
CA LYS A 19 0.13 -2.58 8.20
C LYS A 19 0.73 -3.95 7.92
N LEU A 20 0.77 -4.33 6.65
CA LEU A 20 1.35 -5.58 6.15
C LEU A 20 2.84 -5.42 5.84
N GLY A 21 3.21 -4.27 5.28
CA GLY A 21 4.59 -3.99 4.87
C GLY A 21 4.74 -2.63 4.22
N GLU A 22 5.94 -2.35 3.70
CA GLU A 22 6.25 -1.13 2.97
C GLU A 22 7.31 -1.37 1.89
N ALA A 23 7.36 -0.48 0.90
CA ALA A 23 8.40 -0.40 -0.11
C ALA A 23 8.89 1.04 -0.23
N THR A 24 10.21 1.23 -0.31
CA THR A 24 10.87 2.54 -0.41
C THR A 24 11.47 2.81 -1.79
N ALA A 25 11.39 1.84 -2.71
CA ALA A 25 11.93 1.95 -4.06
C ALA A 25 10.95 1.44 -5.12
N ASN A 26 11.00 2.07 -6.29
CA ASN A 26 10.25 1.65 -7.47
C ASN A 26 10.89 0.38 -8.10
N PRO A 27 10.12 -0.68 -8.44
CA PRO A 27 8.68 -0.82 -8.31
C PRO A 27 8.23 -1.10 -6.87
N TYR A 28 7.30 -0.27 -6.37
CA TYR A 28 6.74 -0.41 -5.03
C TYR A 28 5.87 -1.67 -4.97
N ARG A 29 6.45 -2.75 -4.47
CA ARG A 29 5.83 -4.07 -4.42
C ARG A 29 5.98 -4.67 -3.04
N PHE A 30 4.95 -5.38 -2.63
CA PHE A 30 4.94 -6.18 -1.41
C PHE A 30 4.24 -7.51 -1.69
N THR A 31 4.82 -8.60 -1.22
CA THR A 31 4.23 -9.94 -1.33
C THR A 31 3.63 -10.34 0.02
N TRP A 32 2.32 -10.52 0.06
CA TRP A 32 1.62 -10.98 1.25
C TRP A 32 1.50 -12.52 1.21
N ASN A 33 2.28 -13.19 2.06
CA ASN A 33 2.39 -14.67 2.08
C ASN A 33 1.54 -15.29 3.18
N ASN A 34 1.16 -16.56 3.00
CA ASN A 34 0.43 -17.39 3.98
C ASN A 34 -0.84 -16.72 4.52
N VAL A 35 -1.61 -16.11 3.62
CA VAL A 35 -2.86 -15.42 3.96
C VAL A 35 -3.95 -16.46 4.20
N ALA A 36 -4.59 -16.39 5.36
CA ALA A 36 -5.73 -17.26 5.68
C ALA A 36 -6.92 -16.93 4.77
N GLU A 37 -7.84 -17.89 4.61
CA GLU A 37 -9.11 -17.64 3.96
C GLU A 37 -9.90 -16.55 4.68
N GLY A 38 -10.55 -15.68 3.91
CA GLY A 38 -11.32 -14.58 4.47
C GLY A 38 -11.53 -13.41 3.51
N HIS A 39 -12.27 -12.42 3.99
CA HIS A 39 -12.47 -11.15 3.28
C HIS A 39 -11.53 -10.08 3.83
N TYR A 40 -10.84 -9.37 2.94
CA TYR A 40 -9.88 -8.35 3.30
C TYR A 40 -10.13 -7.06 2.53
N SER A 41 -9.85 -5.93 3.16
CA SER A 41 -9.86 -4.61 2.53
C SER A 41 -8.42 -4.14 2.42
N LEU A 42 -7.85 -4.18 1.23
CA LEU A 42 -6.47 -3.80 0.98
C LEU A 42 -6.37 -2.33 0.61
N ARG A 43 -5.39 -1.64 1.17
CA ARG A 43 -5.16 -0.22 0.86
C ARG A 43 -3.67 0.08 0.90
N THR A 44 -3.25 1.03 0.07
CA THR A 44 -1.90 1.59 0.13
C THR A 44 -1.92 3.03 0.63
N ARG A 45 -0.83 3.44 1.27
CA ARG A 45 -0.53 4.83 1.64
C ARG A 45 0.81 5.21 1.04
N ALA A 46 0.84 6.24 0.19
CA ALA A 46 2.08 6.84 -0.28
C ALA A 46 2.49 7.98 0.66
N THR A 47 3.79 8.13 0.87
CA THR A 47 4.39 9.28 1.55
C THR A 47 5.50 9.82 0.68
N ASP A 48 5.48 11.12 0.38
CA ASP A 48 6.53 11.79 -0.39
C ASP A 48 7.75 12.18 0.48
N ASP A 49 8.79 12.69 -0.15
CA ASP A 49 10.03 13.14 0.48
C ASP A 49 9.87 14.38 1.39
N ARG A 50 8.69 15.02 1.36
CA ARG A 50 8.32 16.17 2.19
C ARG A 50 7.32 15.81 3.28
N GLY A 51 6.96 14.53 3.39
CA GLY A 51 6.06 13.99 4.39
C GLY A 51 4.56 14.14 4.05
N ALA A 52 4.20 14.57 2.84
CA ALA A 52 2.80 14.56 2.41
C ALA A 52 2.33 13.12 2.25
N ILE A 53 1.10 12.86 2.70
CA ILE A 53 0.50 11.52 2.75
C ILE A 53 -0.72 11.46 1.85
N ALA A 54 -0.78 10.44 1.00
CA ALA A 54 -1.94 10.12 0.18
C ALA A 54 -2.38 8.67 0.39
N ASP A 55 -3.64 8.48 0.73
CA ASP A 55 -4.26 7.17 0.88
C ASP A 55 -5.00 6.79 -0.41
N ALA A 56 -4.79 5.57 -0.92
CA ALA A 56 -5.60 5.03 -2.01
C ALA A 56 -6.99 4.63 -1.52
N GLU A 57 -7.97 4.53 -2.41
CA GLU A 57 -9.24 3.88 -2.08
C GLU A 57 -9.00 2.40 -1.72
N PRO A 58 -9.66 1.87 -0.66
CA PRO A 58 -9.55 0.46 -0.33
C PRO A 58 -10.16 -0.43 -1.41
N ILE A 59 -9.49 -1.55 -1.70
CA ILE A 59 -9.96 -2.61 -2.60
C ILE A 59 -10.34 -3.82 -1.76
N ALA A 60 -11.58 -4.30 -1.91
CA ALA A 60 -12.02 -5.52 -1.25
C ALA A 60 -11.58 -6.77 -2.05
N ILE A 61 -11.04 -7.76 -1.35
CA ILE A 61 -10.69 -9.07 -1.90
C ILE A 61 -11.22 -10.20 -1.01
N THR A 62 -11.36 -11.38 -1.59
CA THR A 62 -11.65 -12.62 -0.87
C THR A 62 -10.54 -13.63 -1.15
N VAL A 63 -9.96 -14.19 -0.10
CA VAL A 63 -9.05 -15.32 -0.18
C VAL A 63 -9.87 -16.58 0.08
N ILE A 64 -9.82 -17.51 -0.87
CA ILE A 64 -10.47 -18.82 -0.83
C ILE A 64 -9.39 -19.91 -0.92
N ALA A 65 -9.69 -21.11 -0.43
CA ALA A 65 -8.81 -22.28 -0.47
C ALA A 65 -8.49 -22.76 -1.89
#